data_AF-C6IWZ4-F1
#
_entry.id   AF-C6IWZ4-F1
#
_cell.length_a   1.000
_cell.length_b   1.000
_cell.length_c   1.000
_cell.angle_alpha   90.00
_cell.angle_beta   90.00
_cell.angle_gamma   90.00
#
_symmetry.space_group_name_H-M   'P 1'
#
loop_
_entity.id
_entity.type
_entity.pdbx_description
1 polymer ?
#
loop_
_entity_poly.entity_id
_entity_poly.type
_entity_poly.pdbx_seq_one_letter_code
_entity_poly.pdbx_strand_id
1 'polypeptide(L)'
;MTTLICGTGTNAASCNPCPVKSIGLCNAPIGLIKRVSSKYGVTPDRVYAEFVGLNHLHWLKYFYMTDEMLEEQLESLKKGENRAEVVKRVEEERFKLYSDVELKEKPKQLEQRGGAYYSEAAVNLMCSLYNGKNEIQTMNVANNGILDFLPDDASIEVNCVVTPLVPSVGVAIKLLDEMLEANKEYLPNFFK
;
A
#
# COMPACT_ATOMS: atom_id res chain seq x y z
N MET A 1 3.55 -7.77 15.46
CA MET A 1 3.52 -6.62 14.53
C MET A 1 2.07 -6.35 14.24
N THR A 2 1.58 -5.15 14.56
CA THR A 2 0.17 -4.82 14.34
C THR A 2 0.06 -4.08 13.02
N THR A 3 -0.63 -4.68 12.04
CA THR A 3 -0.94 -4.01 10.78
C THR A 3 -2.02 -2.97 11.05
N LEU A 4 -1.71 -1.70 10.81
CA LEU A 4 -2.69 -0.63 10.92
C LEU A 4 -3.33 -0.39 9.56
N ILE A 5 -4.65 -0.27 9.59
CA ILE A 5 -5.48 -0.01 8.42
C ILE A 5 -5.67 1.51 8.41
N CYS A 6 -5.27 2.19 7.32
CA CYS A 6 -5.39 3.64 7.10
C CYS A 6 -4.22 4.52 7.60
N GLY A 7 -3.95 5.59 6.84
CA GLY A 7 -2.97 6.63 7.17
C GLY A 7 -3.28 7.38 8.47
N THR A 8 -4.55 7.52 8.87
CA THR A 8 -4.92 8.12 10.17
C THR A 8 -4.55 7.23 11.35
N GLY A 9 -4.73 5.91 11.21
CA GLY A 9 -4.29 4.94 12.22
C GLY A 9 -2.76 4.86 12.32
N THR A 10 -2.08 5.00 11.17
CA THR A 10 -0.61 5.02 11.10
C THR A 10 -0.04 6.29 11.73
N ASN A 11 -0.63 7.46 11.45
CA ASN A 11 -0.33 8.73 12.13
C ASN A 11 -0.46 8.61 13.65
N ALA A 12 -1.56 8.02 14.13
CA ALA A 12 -1.77 7.86 15.57
C ALA A 12 -0.70 6.95 16.22
N ALA A 13 -0.16 6.00 15.48
CA ALA A 13 0.91 5.12 15.96
C ALA A 13 2.33 5.68 15.77
N SER A 14 2.54 6.62 14.84
CA SER A 14 3.82 7.33 14.65
C SER A 14 3.98 8.52 15.59
N CYS A 15 2.89 9.25 15.89
CA CYS A 15 2.93 10.47 16.71
C CYS A 15 3.08 10.24 18.23
N ASN A 16 3.00 9.00 18.71
CA ASN A 16 3.17 8.67 20.13
C ASN A 16 4.18 7.51 20.25
N PRO A 17 5.07 7.48 21.27
CA PRO A 17 6.00 6.36 21.48
C PRO A 17 5.20 5.10 21.81
N CYS A 18 4.76 4.41 20.76
CA CYS A 18 4.03 3.17 20.84
C CYS A 18 5.06 2.04 20.76
N PRO A 19 5.13 1.15 21.77
CA PRO A 19 6.06 0.01 21.75
C PRO A 19 5.73 -1.01 20.65
N VAL A 20 4.59 -0.84 19.96
CA VAL A 20 4.12 -1.73 18.92
C VAL A 20 4.69 -1.33 17.57
N LYS A 21 5.53 -2.22 17.00
CA LYS A 21 5.91 -2.13 15.58
C LYS A 21 4.66 -2.21 14.72
N SER A 22 4.37 -1.11 14.03
CA SER A 22 3.22 -0.98 13.17
C SER A 22 3.63 -0.52 11.78
N ILE A 23 2.88 -0.99 10.79
CA ILE A 23 3.04 -0.65 9.38
C ILE A 23 1.64 -0.41 8.85
N GLY A 24 1.46 0.73 8.18
CA GLY A 24 0.21 1.01 7.48
C GLY A 24 0.23 0.47 6.06
N LEU A 25 -0.85 -0.17 5.64
CA LEU A 25 -1.01 -0.68 4.28
C LEU A 25 -2.16 0.01 3.58
N CYS A 26 -2.14 -0.02 2.24
CA CYS A 26 -3.23 0.38 1.37
C CYS A 26 -3.37 -0.60 0.21
N ASN A 27 -4.59 -0.83 -0.25
CA ASN A 27 -4.85 -1.65 -1.44
C ASN A 27 -4.87 -0.85 -2.75
N ALA A 28 -4.83 0.48 -2.70
CA ALA A 28 -4.90 1.30 -3.90
C ALA A 28 -3.65 1.15 -4.80
N PRO A 29 -2.41 1.04 -4.27
CA PRO A 29 -1.23 0.75 -5.09
C PRO A 29 -1.31 -0.58 -5.85
N ILE A 30 -1.60 -1.68 -5.15
CA ILE A 30 -1.75 -3.02 -5.77
C ILE A 30 -2.91 -3.04 -6.78
N GLY A 31 -3.99 -2.30 -6.49
CA GLY A 31 -5.11 -2.13 -7.41
C GLY A 31 -4.72 -1.42 -8.71
N LEU A 32 -3.91 -0.35 -8.62
CA LEU A 32 -3.39 0.36 -9.79
C LEU A 32 -2.52 -0.57 -10.64
N ILE A 33 -1.54 -1.24 -10.04
CA ILE A 33 -0.63 -2.15 -10.74
C ILE A 33 -1.41 -3.24 -11.48
N LYS A 34 -2.38 -3.89 -10.83
CA LYS A 34 -3.22 -4.93 -11.48
C LYS A 34 -4.07 -4.36 -12.61
N ARG A 35 -4.64 -3.17 -12.45
CA ARG A 35 -5.46 -2.54 -13.50
C ARG A 35 -4.63 -2.17 -14.72
N VAL A 36 -3.44 -1.57 -14.52
CA VAL A 36 -2.49 -1.27 -15.60
C VAL A 36 -2.02 -2.55 -16.29
N SER A 37 -1.65 -3.57 -15.52
CA SER A 37 -1.23 -4.87 -16.04
C SER A 37 -2.30 -5.50 -16.95
N SER A 38 -3.55 -5.51 -16.49
CA SER A 38 -4.70 -6.02 -17.25
C SER A 38 -4.97 -5.19 -18.52
N LYS A 39 -4.83 -3.86 -18.46
CA LYS A 39 -5.08 -2.97 -19.60
C LYS A 39 -4.07 -3.17 -20.73
N TYR A 40 -2.79 -3.38 -20.38
CA TYR A 40 -1.71 -3.52 -21.36
C TYR A 40 -1.33 -4.98 -21.65
N GLY A 41 -2.00 -5.96 -21.04
CA GLY A 41 -1.71 -7.38 -21.24
C GLY A 41 -0.30 -7.78 -20.79
N VAL A 42 0.24 -7.12 -19.77
CA VAL A 42 1.57 -7.37 -19.21
C VAL A 42 1.47 -8.01 -17.83
N THR A 43 2.53 -8.69 -17.41
CA THR A 43 2.61 -9.25 -16.06
C THR A 43 2.86 -8.14 -15.02
N PRO A 44 2.35 -8.25 -13.77
CA PRO A 44 2.49 -7.21 -12.75
C PRO A 44 3.93 -6.79 -12.43
N ASP A 45 4.89 -7.70 -12.56
CA ASP A 45 6.32 -7.44 -12.36
C ASP A 45 6.92 -6.48 -13.40
N ARG A 46 6.25 -6.29 -14.54
CA ARG A 46 6.67 -5.35 -15.59
C ARG A 46 6.13 -3.94 -15.40
N VAL A 47 5.26 -3.72 -14.42
CA VAL A 47 4.67 -2.41 -14.13
C VAL A 47 5.34 -1.86 -12.87
N TYR A 48 6.15 -0.83 -13.06
CA TYR A 48 6.69 -0.03 -11.96
C TYR A 48 5.93 1.29 -11.88
N ALA A 49 5.50 1.65 -10.67
CA ALA A 49 4.92 2.94 -10.37
C ALA A 49 5.53 3.48 -9.09
N GLU A 50 6.00 4.72 -9.15
CA GLU A 50 6.50 5.46 -8.00
C GLU A 50 5.32 6.16 -7.31
N PHE A 51 5.10 5.80 -6.05
CA PHE A 51 4.07 6.36 -5.20
C PHE A 51 4.75 7.29 -4.19
N VAL A 52 4.31 8.55 -4.19
CA VAL A 52 4.73 9.56 -3.23
C VAL A 52 3.50 10.37 -2.85
N GLY A 53 3.24 10.51 -1.55
CA GLY A 53 2.14 11.32 -1.05
C GLY A 53 1.65 10.84 0.31
N LEU A 54 0.34 10.88 0.50
CA LEU A 54 -0.33 10.38 1.69
C LEU A 54 -1.24 9.20 1.32
N ASN A 55 -1.65 8.43 2.32
CA ASN A 55 -2.63 7.37 2.13
C ASN A 55 -3.89 7.89 1.43
N HIS A 56 -4.33 7.20 0.38
CA HIS A 56 -5.48 7.58 -0.46
C HIS A 56 -5.33 8.93 -1.18
N LEU A 57 -4.15 9.54 -1.15
CA LEU A 57 -3.84 10.81 -1.80
C LEU A 57 -2.76 10.60 -2.86
N HIS A 58 -3.04 9.71 -3.81
CA HIS A 58 -2.21 9.53 -5.00
C HIS A 58 -3.05 9.76 -6.27
N TRP A 59 -2.48 10.48 -7.24
CA TRP A 59 -3.23 10.92 -8.42
C TRP A 59 -3.05 10.03 -9.66
N LEU A 60 -2.18 9.01 -9.60
CA LEU A 60 -1.81 8.19 -10.76
C LEU A 60 -3.04 7.62 -11.51
N LYS A 61 -4.06 7.14 -10.78
CA LYS A 61 -5.28 6.60 -11.38
C LYS A 61 -6.05 7.65 -12.19
N TYR A 62 -6.19 8.85 -11.65
CA TYR A 62 -6.91 9.95 -12.31
C TYR A 62 -6.11 10.63 -13.40
N PHE A 63 -4.77 10.56 -13.34
CA PHE A 63 -3.90 11.15 -14.35
C PHE A 63 -3.77 10.26 -15.59
N TYR A 64 -3.59 8.94 -15.41
CA TYR A 64 -3.39 8.00 -16.53
C TYR A 64 -4.68 7.36 -17.06
N MET A 65 -5.79 7.46 -16.32
CA MET A 65 -7.05 6.79 -16.67
C MET A 65 -8.26 7.75 -16.57
N THR A 66 -8.04 9.03 -16.86
CA THR A 66 -9.05 10.10 -16.70
C THR A 66 -10.40 9.75 -17.31
N ASP A 67 -10.41 9.34 -18.59
CA ASP A 67 -11.64 9.09 -19.34
C ASP A 67 -12.44 7.92 -18.74
N GLU A 68 -11.77 6.82 -18.40
CA GLU A 68 -12.41 5.67 -17.75
C GLU A 68 -12.95 6.02 -16.37
N MET A 69 -12.22 6.84 -15.60
CA MET A 69 -12.67 7.29 -14.28
C MET A 69 -13.90 8.19 -14.38
N LEU A 70 -13.90 9.09 -15.36
CA LEU A 70 -15.03 9.96 -15.61
C LEU A 70 -16.27 9.15 -16.04
N GLU A 71 -16.10 8.18 -16.95
CA GLU A 71 -17.18 7.30 -17.39
C GLU A 71 -17.79 6.51 -16.23
N GLU A 72 -16.96 5.87 -15.40
CA GLU A 72 -17.39 5.13 -14.20
C GLU A 72 -18.18 6.03 -13.22
N GLN A 73 -17.71 7.27 -13.02
CA GLN A 73 -18.37 8.25 -12.16
C GLN A 73 -19.71 8.71 -12.74
N LEU A 74 -19.78 8.98 -14.05
CA LEU A 74 -21.01 9.38 -14.73
C LEU A 74 -22.06 8.27 -14.70
N GLU A 75 -21.65 7.01 -14.87
CA GLU A 75 -22.55 5.86 -14.73
C GLU A 75 -23.08 5.72 -13.30
N SER A 76 -22.21 5.89 -12.30
CA SER A 76 -22.62 5.86 -10.89
C SER A 76 -23.61 6.98 -10.58
N LEU A 77 -23.39 8.18 -11.11
CA LEU A 77 -24.29 9.32 -10.97
C LEU A 77 -25.67 9.04 -11.59
N LYS A 78 -25.71 8.45 -12.79
CA LYS A 78 -26.97 8.08 -13.47
C LYS A 78 -27.80 7.08 -12.67
N LYS A 79 -27.16 6.15 -11.97
CA LYS A 79 -27.85 5.15 -11.13
C LYS A 79 -28.48 5.76 -9.88
N GLY A 80 -27.99 6.91 -9.42
CA GLY A 80 -28.54 7.63 -8.26
C GLY A 80 -28.34 6.92 -6.92
N GLU A 81 -27.61 5.80 -6.87
CA GLU A 81 -27.29 5.07 -5.64
C GLU A 81 -25.94 5.52 -5.10
N ASN A 82 -25.85 5.74 -3.79
CA ASN A 82 -24.56 6.00 -3.16
C ASN A 82 -23.81 4.69 -2.86
N ARG A 83 -22.49 4.80 -2.63
CA ARG A 83 -21.65 3.62 -2.40
C ARG A 83 -22.07 2.82 -1.16
N ALA A 84 -22.58 3.47 -0.12
CA ALA A 84 -23.00 2.82 1.11
C ALA A 84 -24.24 1.93 0.89
N GLU A 85 -25.21 2.40 0.10
CA GLU A 85 -26.39 1.62 -0.29
C GLU A 85 -26.01 0.37 -1.08
N VAL A 86 -25.10 0.52 -2.04
CA VAL A 86 -24.57 -0.62 -2.82
C VAL A 86 -23.90 -1.64 -1.89
N VAL A 87 -23.02 -1.19 -0.98
CA VAL A 87 -22.33 -2.08 -0.04
C VAL A 87 -23.30 -2.76 0.90
N LYS A 88 -24.32 -2.06 1.42
CA LYS A 88 -25.34 -2.63 2.30
C LYS A 88 -26.05 -3.81 1.62
N ARG A 89 -26.52 -3.62 0.39
CA ARG A 89 -27.17 -4.68 -0.40
C ARG A 89 -26.24 -5.88 -0.63
N VAL A 90 -25.00 -5.62 -1.04
CA VAL A 90 -23.99 -6.67 -1.27
C VAL A 90 -23.69 -7.43 0.02
N GLU A 91 -23.63 -6.76 1.17
CA GLU A 91 -23.42 -7.42 2.46
C GLU A 91 -24.62 -8.28 2.88
N GLU A 92 -25.85 -7.81 2.70
CA GLU A 92 -27.06 -8.58 2.98
C GLU A 92 -27.12 -9.88 2.15
N GLU A 93 -26.83 -9.81 0.85
CA GLU A 93 -26.72 -11.00 -0.01
C GLU A 93 -25.60 -11.94 0.45
N ARG A 94 -24.45 -11.37 0.84
CA ARG A 94 -23.28 -12.14 1.28
C ARG A 94 -23.55 -12.88 2.58
N PHE A 95 -24.24 -12.27 3.56
CA PHE A 95 -24.56 -12.94 4.82
C PHE A 95 -25.47 -14.15 4.63
N LYS A 96 -26.41 -14.08 3.68
CA LYS A 96 -27.25 -15.23 3.29
C LYS A 96 -26.39 -16.36 2.71
N LEU A 97 -25.43 -16.05 1.84
CA LEU A 97 -24.51 -17.05 1.28
C LEU A 97 -23.66 -17.71 2.36
N TYR A 98 -23.07 -16.92 3.27
CA TYR A 98 -22.26 -17.45 4.36
C TYR A 98 -23.04 -18.13 5.49
N SER A 99 -24.37 -18.12 5.43
CA SER A 99 -25.20 -18.94 6.32
C SER A 99 -25.11 -20.43 5.95
N ASP A 100 -24.71 -20.75 4.72
CA ASP A 100 -24.44 -22.12 4.29
C ASP A 100 -23.03 -22.54 4.70
N VAL A 101 -22.94 -23.49 5.64
CA VAL A 101 -21.67 -24.02 6.17
C VAL A 101 -20.97 -24.93 5.14
N GLU A 102 -21.71 -25.47 4.17
CA GLU A 102 -21.17 -26.33 3.11
C GLU A 102 -20.65 -25.52 1.91
N LEU A 103 -20.73 -24.19 1.96
CA LEU A 103 -20.21 -23.30 0.93
C LEU A 103 -18.67 -23.42 0.86
N LYS A 104 -18.18 -24.04 -0.22
CA LYS A 104 -16.75 -24.24 -0.49
C LYS A 104 -16.13 -23.21 -1.42
N GLU A 105 -16.98 -22.50 -2.16
CA GLU A 105 -16.56 -21.56 -3.19
C GLU A 105 -16.66 -20.12 -2.70
N LYS A 106 -15.64 -19.31 -3.03
CA LYS A 106 -15.60 -17.90 -2.65
C LYS A 106 -16.70 -17.13 -3.40
N PRO A 107 -17.64 -16.47 -2.70
CA PRO A 107 -18.68 -15.68 -3.35
C PRO A 107 -18.11 -14.55 -4.21
N LYS A 108 -18.61 -14.41 -5.44
CA LYS A 108 -18.23 -13.31 -6.35
C LYS A 108 -18.60 -11.93 -5.80
N GLN A 109 -19.64 -11.86 -4.97
CA GLN A 109 -20.08 -10.66 -4.27
C GLN A 109 -18.98 -10.03 -3.41
N LEU A 110 -17.99 -10.81 -2.96
CA LEU A 110 -16.87 -10.29 -2.19
C LEU A 110 -16.04 -9.27 -2.97
N GLU A 111 -15.92 -9.44 -4.28
CA GLU A 111 -15.18 -8.53 -5.16
C GLU A 111 -15.94 -7.21 -5.36
N GLN A 112 -17.28 -7.25 -5.27
CA GLN A 112 -18.16 -6.11 -5.45
C GLN A 112 -18.24 -5.20 -4.22
N ARG A 113 -17.86 -5.68 -3.03
CA ARG A 113 -17.84 -4.91 -1.77
C ARG A 113 -16.81 -3.78 -1.79
N GLY A 114 -15.79 -3.87 -2.64
CA GLY A 114 -14.64 -2.95 -2.61
C GLY A 114 -13.62 -3.35 -1.55
N GLY A 115 -12.41 -2.77 -1.61
CA GLY A 115 -11.30 -3.18 -0.74
C GLY A 115 -10.59 -4.46 -1.19
N ALA A 116 -10.79 -4.88 -2.45
CA ALA A 116 -10.08 -6.02 -3.04
C ALA A 116 -8.56 -5.85 -2.91
N TYR A 117 -7.86 -6.99 -2.82
CA TYR A 117 -6.39 -7.11 -2.74
C TYR A 117 -5.73 -6.62 -1.45
N TYR A 118 -6.48 -6.16 -0.45
CA TYR A 118 -5.90 -5.76 0.84
C TYR A 118 -5.22 -6.94 1.55
N SER A 119 -5.88 -8.09 1.61
CA SER A 119 -5.31 -9.31 2.19
C SER A 119 -4.09 -9.79 1.42
N GLU A 120 -4.07 -9.60 0.10
CA GLU A 120 -2.90 -9.94 -0.74
C GLU A 120 -1.72 -9.04 -0.40
N ALA A 121 -1.92 -7.72 -0.30
CA ALA A 121 -0.88 -6.79 0.13
C ALA A 121 -0.34 -7.14 1.54
N ALA A 122 -1.22 -7.48 2.47
CA ALA A 122 -0.82 -7.89 3.82
C ALA A 122 -0.01 -9.19 3.83
N VAL A 123 -0.44 -10.22 3.09
CA VAL A 123 0.29 -11.49 2.99
C VAL A 123 1.64 -11.30 2.30
N ASN A 124 1.70 -10.53 1.22
CA ASN A 124 2.95 -10.23 0.52
C ASN A 124 3.95 -9.51 1.44
N LEU A 125 3.49 -8.55 2.25
CA LEU A 125 4.33 -7.90 3.25
C LEU A 125 4.86 -8.91 4.27
N MET A 126 3.98 -9.75 4.84
CA MET A 126 4.38 -10.76 5.81
C MET A 126 5.40 -11.75 5.23
N CYS A 127 5.18 -12.20 3.99
CA CYS A 127 6.11 -13.07 3.28
C CYS A 127 7.47 -12.41 3.02
N SER A 128 7.50 -11.12 2.64
CA SER A 128 8.77 -10.42 2.38
C SER A 128 9.55 -10.12 3.65
N LEU A 129 8.86 -9.79 4.75
CA LEU A 129 9.49 -9.67 6.07
C LEU A 129 10.05 -11.01 6.56
N TYR A 130 9.29 -12.10 6.41
CA TYR A 130 9.71 -13.42 6.90
C TYR A 130 10.87 -14.00 6.09
N ASN A 131 10.82 -13.89 4.76
CA ASN A 131 11.80 -14.52 3.87
C ASN A 131 12.99 -13.60 3.52
N GLY A 132 12.99 -12.33 3.94
CA GLY A 132 14.07 -11.39 3.64
C GLY A 132 14.24 -11.11 2.14
N LYS A 133 13.13 -11.01 1.39
CA LYS A 133 13.19 -10.88 -0.07
C LYS A 133 13.69 -9.51 -0.57
N ASN A 134 13.67 -8.48 0.28
CA ASN A 134 14.05 -7.12 -0.07
C ASN A 134 13.24 -6.55 -1.26
N GLU A 135 11.95 -6.92 -1.34
CA GLU A 135 11.03 -6.40 -2.36
C GLU A 135 10.64 -4.94 -2.08
N ILE A 136 10.36 -4.20 -3.16
CA ILE A 136 9.80 -2.85 -3.06
C ILE A 136 8.28 -2.97 -2.90
N GLN A 137 7.74 -2.38 -1.84
CA GLN A 137 6.29 -2.32 -1.59
C GLN A 137 5.88 -0.90 -1.19
N THR A 138 4.69 -0.47 -1.61
CA THR A 138 4.13 0.84 -1.22
C THR A 138 3.48 0.73 0.16
N MET A 139 3.96 1.53 1.11
CA MET A 139 3.64 1.39 2.52
C MET A 139 3.49 2.76 3.16
N ASN A 140 2.73 2.81 4.25
CA ASN A 140 2.64 4.00 5.09
C ASN A 140 3.68 3.94 6.20
N VAL A 141 4.55 4.95 6.22
CA VAL A 141 5.68 5.09 7.15
C VAL A 141 5.77 6.53 7.63
N ALA A 142 6.45 6.75 8.77
CA ALA A 142 6.76 8.10 9.22
C ALA A 142 7.74 8.79 8.26
N ASN A 143 7.50 10.08 8.00
CA ASN A 143 8.18 10.90 7.00
C ASN A 143 9.70 10.95 7.20
N ASN A 144 10.17 11.22 8.42
CA ASN A 144 11.60 11.28 8.77
C ASN A 144 12.46 12.01 7.72
N GLY A 145 12.04 13.20 7.28
CA GLY A 145 12.75 14.00 6.29
C GLY A 145 12.65 13.57 4.83
N ILE A 146 11.81 12.58 4.49
CA ILE A 146 11.61 12.17 3.08
C ILE A 146 10.93 13.28 2.26
N LEU A 147 9.91 13.91 2.83
CA LEU A 147 9.22 15.08 2.28
C LEU A 147 9.50 16.28 3.19
N ASP A 148 10.37 17.17 2.72
CA ASP A 148 10.88 18.34 3.47
C ASP A 148 9.80 19.35 3.88
N PHE A 149 8.67 19.37 3.16
CA PHE A 149 7.52 20.22 3.43
C PHE A 149 6.52 19.62 4.43
N LEU A 150 6.76 18.40 4.93
CA LEU A 150 5.92 17.74 5.95
C LEU A 150 6.70 17.52 7.26
N PRO A 151 6.00 17.50 8.42
CA PRO A 151 6.60 17.10 9.69
C PRO A 151 7.22 15.70 9.62
N ASP A 152 8.28 15.44 10.40
CA ASP A 152 8.96 14.13 10.43
C ASP A 152 8.09 12.98 10.91
N ASP A 153 7.10 13.27 11.76
CA ASP A 153 6.17 12.29 12.32
C ASP A 153 4.93 12.04 11.43
N ALA A 154 4.78 12.78 10.34
CA ALA A 154 3.70 12.61 9.39
C ALA A 154 3.78 11.24 8.70
N SER A 155 2.66 10.51 8.63
CA SER A 155 2.54 9.27 7.87
C SER A 155 2.43 9.58 6.39
N ILE A 156 3.46 9.21 5.65
CA ILE A 156 3.51 9.31 4.19
C ILE A 156 3.34 7.93 3.57
N GLU A 157 2.83 7.88 2.35
CA GLU A 157 2.69 6.66 1.56
C GLU A 157 3.73 6.67 0.44
N VAL A 158 4.75 5.82 0.58
CA VAL A 158 5.90 5.77 -0.33
C VAL A 158 6.35 4.33 -0.63
N ASN A 159 7.13 4.16 -1.69
CA ASN A 159 7.81 2.89 -1.97
C ASN A 159 8.94 2.65 -0.97
N CYS A 160 8.89 1.52 -0.28
CA CYS A 160 9.88 1.08 0.70
C CYS A 160 10.48 -0.26 0.29
N VAL A 161 11.79 -0.43 0.53
CA VAL A 161 12.41 -1.76 0.50
C VAL A 161 12.05 -2.48 1.79
N VAL A 162 11.38 -3.62 1.68
CA VAL A 162 10.95 -4.41 2.83
C VAL A 162 12.11 -5.30 3.29
N THR A 163 12.77 -4.90 4.39
CA THR A 163 13.86 -5.68 4.99
C THR A 163 13.49 -6.16 6.41
N PRO A 164 13.95 -7.34 6.85
CA PRO A 164 13.77 -7.79 8.22
C PRO A 164 14.74 -7.13 9.21
N LEU A 165 15.85 -6.57 8.72
CA LEU A 165 16.99 -6.16 9.53
C LEU A 165 17.02 -4.65 9.78
N VAL A 166 16.56 -3.84 8.83
CA VAL A 166 16.64 -2.37 8.89
C VAL A 166 15.25 -1.80 9.14
N PRO A 167 14.99 -1.23 10.34
CA PRO A 167 13.64 -0.88 10.77
C PRO A 167 13.12 0.44 10.20
N SER A 168 14.00 1.32 9.71
CA SER A 168 13.61 2.61 9.13
C SER A 168 14.70 3.16 8.22
N VAL A 169 14.33 4.08 7.33
CA VAL A 169 15.27 4.82 6.47
C VAL A 169 16.29 5.60 7.31
N GLY A 170 15.87 6.21 8.42
CA GLY A 170 16.79 6.91 9.33
C GLY A 170 17.87 6.00 9.93
N VAL A 171 17.57 4.74 10.22
CA VAL A 171 18.57 3.75 10.64
C VAL A 171 19.39 3.28 9.45
N ALA A 172 18.77 3.11 8.28
CA ALA A 172 19.45 2.72 7.04
C ALA A 172 20.55 3.72 6.64
N ILE A 173 20.25 5.02 6.69
CA ILE A 173 21.19 6.09 6.36
C ILE A 173 22.39 6.04 7.31
N LYS A 174 22.17 5.97 8.62
CA LYS A 174 23.24 5.88 9.61
C LYS A 174 24.13 4.64 9.40
N LEU A 175 23.50 3.48 9.19
CA LEU A 175 24.23 2.25 8.88
C LEU A 175 25.03 2.38 7.59
N LEU A 176 24.46 2.98 6.54
CA LEU A 176 25.14 3.19 5.27
C LEU A 176 26.33 4.13 5.42
N ASP A 177 26.18 5.25 6.12
CA ASP A 177 27.26 6.22 6.37
C ASP A 177 28.41 5.57 7.15
N GLU A 178 28.09 4.83 8.21
CA GLU A 178 29.08 4.06 8.99
C GLU A 178 29.79 3.00 8.13
N MET A 179 29.05 2.28 7.30
CA MET A 179 29.60 1.27 6.39
C MET A 179 30.48 1.89 5.31
N LEU A 180 30.08 3.03 4.73
CA LEU A 180 30.85 3.74 3.73
C LEU A 180 32.19 4.21 4.30
N GLU A 181 32.19 4.85 5.48
CA GLU A 181 33.43 5.31 6.12
C GLU A 181 34.35 4.15 6.52
N ALA A 182 33.80 3.08 7.10
CA ALA A 182 34.60 1.91 7.50
C ALA A 182 35.23 1.17 6.31
N ASN A 183 34.61 1.23 5.12
CA ASN A 183 35.08 0.55 3.91
C ASN A 183 35.68 1.50 2.88
N LYS A 184 36.00 2.73 3.27
CA LYS A 184 36.46 3.83 2.39
C LYS A 184 37.63 3.46 1.49
N GLU A 185 38.62 2.75 2.03
CA GLU A 185 39.80 2.26 1.28
C GLU A 185 39.43 1.29 0.14
N TYR A 186 38.31 0.57 0.28
CA TYR A 186 37.83 -0.43 -0.67
C TYR A 186 36.74 0.10 -1.62
N LEU A 187 36.27 1.34 -1.43
CA LEU A 187 35.16 1.95 -2.16
C LEU A 187 35.59 3.22 -2.94
N PRO A 188 36.60 3.15 -3.82
CA PRO A 188 37.18 4.32 -4.48
C PRO A 188 36.20 5.08 -5.39
N ASN A 189 35.08 4.46 -5.78
CA ASN A 189 34.05 5.13 -6.58
C ASN A 189 33.13 6.05 -5.75
N PHE A 190 33.03 5.84 -4.44
CA PHE A 190 32.18 6.64 -3.55
C PHE A 190 32.92 7.83 -2.94
N PHE A 191 34.26 7.81 -2.94
CA PHE A 191 35.13 8.78 -2.25
C PHE A 191 36.11 9.48 -3.20
N LYS A 192 35.65 9.82 -4.41
CA LYS A 192 36.44 10.58 -5.38
C LYS A 192 36.62 12.05 -4.97
#